data_AF-A0A944F971-F1
#
_entry.id   AF-A0A944F971-F1
#
_cell.length_a   1.000
_cell.length_b   1.000
_cell.length_c   1.000
_cell.angle_alpha   90.00
_cell.angle_beta   90.00
_cell.angle_gamma   90.00
#
_symmetry.space_group_name_H-M   'P 1'
#
loop_
_entity.id
_entity.type
_entity.pdbx_description
1 polymer ?
#
loop_
_entity_poly.entity_id
_entity_poly.type
_entity_poly.pdbx_seq_one_letter_code
_entity_poly.pdbx_strand_id
1 'polypeptide(L)' 'MVQKFGVDPAAVRPEIPLYELRMDSLALEEFRILIEEQLEIDLEDAALTSRNTVGELVELVHSRTLG' A
#
# COMPACT_ATOMS: atom_id res chain seq x y z
N MET A 1 0.70 -3.85 15.22
CA MET A 1 0.03 -4.31 13.99
C MET A 1 0.99 -4.14 12.79
N VAL A 2 2.12 -4.86 12.80
CA VAL A 2 3.14 -4.83 11.72
C VAL A 2 3.46 -6.24 11.18
N GLN A 3 2.86 -7.28 11.76
CA GLN A 3 3.18 -8.67 11.45
C GLN A 3 2.32 -9.28 10.33
N LYS A 4 1.49 -8.50 9.63
CA LYS A 4 0.59 -9.05 8.59
C LYS A 4 1.29 -9.30 7.24
N PHE A 5 2.29 -8.48 6.91
CA PHE A 5 2.92 -8.49 5.58
C PHE A 5 4.39 -8.91 5.58
N GLY A 6 4.96 -9.28 6.74
CA GLY A 6 6.38 -9.67 6.83
C GLY A 6 7.37 -8.54 6.55
N VAL A 7 6.92 -7.28 6.57
CA VAL A 7 7.71 -6.08 6.30
C VAL A 7 8.35 -5.57 7.60
N ASP A 8 9.65 -5.30 7.57
CA ASP A 8 10.32 -4.56 8.64
C ASP A 8 9.88 -3.08 8.59
N PRO A 9 9.20 -2.53 9.61
CA PRO A 9 8.77 -1.13 9.62
C PRO A 9 9.97 -0.17 9.56
N ALA A 10 11.15 -0.56 10.05
CA ALA A 10 12.34 0.26 9.94
C ALA A 10 12.87 0.34 8.51
N ALA A 11 12.48 -0.61 7.64
CA ALA A 11 12.80 -0.64 6.23
C ALA A 11 11.78 0.10 5.36
N VAL A 12 10.64 0.56 5.90
CA VAL A 12 9.66 1.32 5.12
C VAL A 12 10.16 2.75 4.88
N ARG A 13 10.38 3.10 3.62
CA ARG A 13 10.74 4.46 3.17
C ARG A 13 9.87 4.85 1.98
N PRO A 14 9.54 6.15 1.80
CA PRO A 14 8.69 6.60 0.71
C PRO A 14 9.20 6.19 -0.67
N GLU A 15 10.51 6.11 -0.86
CA GLU A 15 11.15 5.86 -2.15
C GLU A 15 11.24 4.36 -2.49
N ILE A 16 10.90 3.48 -1.54
CA ILE A 16 11.06 2.04 -1.70
C ILE A 16 9.91 1.50 -2.56
N PRO A 17 10.22 0.76 -3.64
CA PRO A 17 9.23 0.03 -4.40
C PRO A 17 8.55 -1.06 -3.57
N LEU A 18 7.25 -1.28 -3.78
CA LEU A 18 6.48 -2.28 -3.05
C LEU A 18 7.02 -3.71 -3.23
N TYR A 19 7.63 -4.04 -4.38
CA TYR A 19 8.28 -5.34 -4.58
C TYR A 19 9.48 -5.58 -3.64
N GLU A 20 10.18 -4.52 -3.20
CA GLU A 20 11.32 -4.64 -2.28
C GLU A 20 10.89 -4.94 -0.86
N LEU A 21 9.64 -4.61 -0.51
CA LEU A 21 9.00 -5.03 0.74
C LEU A 21 8.62 -6.52 0.74
N ARG A 22 8.96 -7.26 -0.34
CA ARG A 22 8.61 -8.68 -0.53
C ARG A 22 7.11 -8.95 -0.45
N MET A 23 6.29 -7.95 -0.77
CA MET A 23 4.85 -8.13 -0.92
C MET A 23 4.58 -8.81 -2.26
N ASP A 24 4.02 -10.01 -2.22
CA ASP A 24 3.52 -10.68 -3.41
C ASP A 24 2.19 -10.04 -3.88
N SER A 25 1.66 -10.50 -5.01
CA SER A 25 0.41 -9.98 -5.56
C SER A 25 -0.79 -10.17 -4.64
N LEU A 26 -0.79 -11.22 -3.80
CA LEU A 26 -1.87 -11.48 -2.84
C LEU A 26 -1.76 -10.55 -1.63
N ALA A 27 -0.55 -10.35 -1.10
CA ALA A 27 -0.27 -9.41 -0.03
C ALA A 27 -0.61 -7.97 -0.44
N LEU A 28 -0.35 -7.59 -1.70
CA LEU A 28 -0.75 -6.29 -2.23
C LEU A 28 -2.26 -6.12 -2.31
N GLU A 29 -2.98 -7.16 -2.75
CA GLU A 29 -4.44 -7.20 -2.78
C GLU A 29 -5.03 -7.06 -1.37
N GLU A 30 -4.56 -7.87 -0.41
CA GLU A 30 -4.99 -7.80 0.98
C GLU A 30 -4.67 -6.44 1.61
N PHE A 31 -3.53 -5.86 1.26
CA PHE A 31 -3.14 -4.54 1.73
C PHE A 31 -4.04 -3.44 1.16
N ARG A 32 -4.43 -3.52 -0.12
CA ARG A 32 -5.42 -2.61 -0.73
C ARG A 32 -6.74 -2.67 0.04
N ILE A 33 -7.28 -3.87 0.22
CA ILE A 33 -8.55 -4.11 0.94
C ILE A 33 -8.48 -3.53 2.36
N LEU A 34 -7.37 -3.73 3.08
CA LEU A 34 -7.23 -3.16 4.43
C LEU A 34 -7.23 -1.64 4.45
N ILE A 35 -6.64 -0.98 3.45
CA ILE A 35 -6.68 0.48 3.36
C ILE A 35 -8.11 0.95 3.08
N GLU A 36 -8.79 0.32 2.13
CA GLU A 36 -10.19 0.60 1.78
C GLU A 36 -11.09 0.46 3.01
N GLU A 37 -10.97 -0.64 3.76
CA GLU A 37 -11.74 -0.89 4.99
C GLU A 37 -11.44 0.10 6.12
N GLN A 38 -10.18 0.51 6.30
CA GLN A 38 -9.79 1.38 7.42
C GLN A 38 -10.08 2.86 7.16
N LEU A 39 -10.06 3.29 5.89
CA LEU A 39 -10.23 4.69 5.50
C LEU A 39 -11.55 4.97 4.79
N GLU A 40 -12.38 3.94 4.56
CA GLU A 40 -13.64 4.02 3.83
C GLU A 40 -13.47 4.66 2.44
N ILE A 41 -12.39 4.30 1.73
CA ILE A 41 -12.07 4.76 0.37
C ILE A 41 -12.13 3.61 -0.64
N ASP A 42 -12.29 3.94 -1.92
CA ASP A 42 -12.21 3.00 -3.04
C ASP A 42 -10.88 3.16 -3.79
N LEU A 43 -10.13 2.06 -3.90
CA LEU A 43 -8.86 1.97 -4.62
C LEU A 43 -8.90 0.98 -5.79
N GLU A 44 -10.05 0.42 -6.18
CA GLU A 44 -10.14 -0.56 -7.29
C GLU A 44 -9.63 0.02 -8.62
N ASP A 45 -9.92 1.29 -8.89
CA ASP A 45 -9.46 2.00 -10.10
C ASP A 45 -7.99 2.43 -10.03
N ALA A 46 -7.37 2.35 -8.84
CA ALA A 46 -5.97 2.67 -8.71
C ALA A 46 -5.13 1.46 -9.12
N ALA A 47 -4.41 1.58 -10.22
CA ALA A 47 -3.47 0.58 -10.70
C ALA A 47 -2.24 0.48 -9.77
N LEU A 48 -2.45 0.02 -8.54
CA LEU A 48 -1.41 -0.32 -7.58
C LEU A 48 -0.66 -1.52 -8.12
N THR A 49 0.56 -1.28 -8.56
CA THR A 49 1.48 -2.32 -9.02
C THR A 49 2.64 -2.44 -8.06
N SER A 50 3.29 -3.60 -8.04
CA SER A 50 4.51 -3.82 -7.24
C SER A 50 5.67 -2.88 -7.58
N ARG A 51 5.59 -2.18 -8.73
CA ARG A 51 6.55 -1.15 -9.17
C ARG A 51 6.34 0.20 -8.50
N ASN A 52 5.16 0.46 -7.95
CA ASN A 52 4.91 1.70 -7.25
C ASN A 52 5.73 1.76 -5.97
N THR A 53 6.03 2.97 -5.54
CA THR A 53 6.70 3.21 -4.27
C THR A 53 5.70 3.35 -3.12
N VAL A 54 6.17 3.20 -1.89
CA VAL A 54 5.35 3.46 -0.69
C VAL A 54 4.83 4.90 -0.69
N GLY A 55 5.63 5.87 -1.16
CA GLY A 55 5.24 7.28 -1.26
C GLY A 55 4.07 7.49 -2.21
N GLU A 56 4.14 6.93 -3.42
CA GLU A 56 3.07 7.02 -4.42
C GLU A 56 1.75 6.40 -3.90
N LEU A 57 1.85 5.28 -3.19
CA LEU A 57 0.71 4.66 -2.50
C LEU A 57 0.10 5.61 -1.46
N VAL A 58 0.93 6.24 -0.62
CA VAL A 58 0.45 7.18 0.41
C VAL A 58 -0.21 8.41 -0.23
N GLU A 59 0.37 8.95 -1.29
CA GLU A 59 -0.21 10.07 -2.04
C GLU A 59 -1.54 9.71 -2.68
N LEU A 60 -1.65 8.52 -3.27
CA LEU A 60 -2.87 7.99 -3.84
C LEU A 60 -3.96 7.89 -2.77
N VAL A 61 -3.66 7.28 -1.62
CA VAL A 61 -4.58 7.17 -0.49
C VAL A 61 -5.03 8.55 -0.03
N HIS A 62 -4.08 9.46 0.19
CA HIS A 62 -4.35 10.83 0.59
C HIS A 62 -5.25 11.58 -0.41
N SER A 63 -5.08 11.34 -1.71
CA SER A 63 -5.93 11.94 -2.76
C SER A 63 -7.39 11.46 -2.72
N ARG A 64 -7.64 10.28 -2.13
CA ARG A 64 -8.96 9.67 -1.98
C ARG A 64 -9.62 10.00 -0.64
N THR A 65 -8.83 10.19 0.43
CA THR A 65 -9.36 10.53 1.76
C THR A 65 -9.71 12.02 1.92
N LEU A 66 -9.09 12.90 1.13
CA LEU A 66 -9.37 14.34 1.14
C LEU A 66 -10.33 14.80 0.02
N GLY A 67 -10.97 13.85 -0.67
CA GLY A 67 -11.98 14.09 -1.70
C GLY A 67 -13.38 14.27 -1.14
#